data_AF-A0A2T7UPR8-F1
#
_entry.id   AF-A0A2T7UPR8-F1
#
_cell.length_a   1.000
_cell.length_b   1.000
_cell.length_c   1.000
_cell.angle_alpha   90.00
_cell.angle_beta   90.00
_cell.angle_gamma   90.00
#
_symmetry.space_group_name_H-M   'P 1'
#
loop_
_entity.id
_entity.type
_entity.pdbx_description
1 polymer ?
#
loop_
_entity_poly.entity_id
_entity_poly.type
_entity_poly.pdbx_seq_one_letter_code
_entity_poly.pdbx_strand_id
1 'polypeptide(L)'
;MPPPRNRMRCGFSGWTGTWRFAYSTPEAGSGARDPCAVNRLSQNMTSSAPRVGIVIRTKDRPLFVTRALHSVLAQTTDSWRVVLVNDGGDPALLEAALQAAGLLPAFDGGAMQLLSLPRSIGRSLAFNLGAEALATEFVCCLDDDDTWDPEFLQALLGLYDQTREMAPDLGGVASLVTAIREDLLVEDGAETLVPQGEDELPASFRRRDFFLDPVAYATYRHDLYPVQWMLRRAEALEVGGFPAAFNVMEDRAFMTRFLQRWRVAILDRKLAFHHRRTRRQDDTAQNVALNTLDNPSYDWRLYSDLAKMPLNSAPGEADAGVLIRATAATVIKELNDETSALWHKINGEAATLRAKIDALEARVSAVSLHDEVTAPLESRAWSLWPTVGELNLGYRLGAGTPFLDRFELSLAETRPGLLMHASPVERRMVVQIPQTLDWAAVELSLAGLARRGEGLRCEVIVSHPQGFLFETALSVWHKDLIGRRSHAFEENHVHSCPPGGALKITREFSARQLAKAETPKLSIALPRQAQDFRFTCHDLVVSRI
;
A
#
# COMPACT_ATOMS: atom_id res chain seq x y z
N MET A 1 -59.49 49.49 -12.10
CA MET A 1 -60.89 49.04 -12.31
C MET A 1 -60.90 47.53 -12.53
N PRO A 2 -61.72 46.75 -11.81
CA PRO A 2 -62.12 45.35 -12.12
C PRO A 2 -63.61 45.29 -12.57
N PRO A 3 -64.30 44.13 -12.74
CA PRO A 3 -63.87 42.71 -12.85
C PRO A 3 -63.93 42.28 -14.36
N PRO A 4 -64.59 41.21 -14.91
CA PRO A 4 -65.28 39.98 -14.39
C PRO A 4 -64.29 38.89 -13.88
N ARG A 5 -64.51 37.57 -13.63
CA ARG A 5 -65.57 36.50 -13.84
C ARG A 5 -65.59 35.83 -15.23
N ASN A 6 -65.99 34.57 -15.45
CA ASN A 6 -66.61 33.49 -14.64
C ASN A 6 -65.92 32.12 -14.94
N ARG A 7 -65.52 31.30 -13.95
CA ARG A 7 -66.18 30.07 -13.41
C ARG A 7 -66.24 28.78 -14.28
N MET A 8 -65.44 27.77 -13.89
CA MET A 8 -65.77 26.35 -13.52
C MET A 8 -64.44 25.70 -13.09
N ARG A 9 -64.19 24.98 -11.97
CA ARG A 9 -64.92 24.22 -10.93
C ARG A 9 -65.14 22.70 -11.18
N CYS A 10 -64.14 21.90 -10.80
CA CYS A 10 -64.18 20.56 -10.17
C CYS A 10 -62.74 20.21 -9.72
N GLY A 11 -62.45 19.38 -8.71
CA GLY A 11 -63.30 18.73 -7.70
C GLY A 11 -62.46 17.71 -6.90
N PHE A 12 -62.19 17.97 -5.62
CA PHE A 12 -61.30 17.13 -4.79
C PHE A 12 -62.05 15.99 -4.09
N SER A 13 -61.51 14.77 -4.18
CA SER A 13 -61.75 13.64 -3.28
C SER A 13 -60.43 12.83 -3.18
N GLY A 14 -60.11 12.15 -2.08
CA GLY A 14 -60.93 11.87 -0.90
C GLY A 14 -60.78 10.40 -0.49
N TRP A 15 -59.55 9.93 -0.33
CA TRP A 15 -59.25 8.53 -0.06
C TRP A 15 -59.10 8.26 1.44
N THR A 16 -60.09 7.58 2.02
CA THR A 16 -60.01 6.99 3.37
C THR A 16 -60.39 5.52 3.29
N GLY A 17 -59.40 4.63 3.28
CA GLY A 17 -59.59 3.18 3.27
C GLY A 17 -59.10 2.55 4.58
N THR A 18 -60.01 2.03 5.39
CA THR A 18 -59.68 1.35 6.65
C THR A 18 -59.31 -0.11 6.42
N TRP A 19 -58.11 -0.51 6.84
CA TRP A 19 -57.70 -1.92 6.85
C TRP A 19 -58.55 -2.74 7.83
N ARG A 20 -59.00 -3.93 7.41
CA ARG A 20 -59.57 -4.95 8.30
C ARG A 20 -58.66 -6.16 8.30
N PHE A 21 -58.14 -6.53 9.48
CA PHE A 21 -57.49 -7.81 9.68
C PHE A 21 -58.54 -8.92 9.77
N ALA A 22 -58.26 -10.06 9.13
CA ALA A 22 -59.00 -11.29 9.31
C ALA A 22 -58.03 -12.36 9.86
N TYR A 23 -58.27 -12.79 11.10
CA TYR A 23 -57.60 -13.96 11.67
C TYR A 23 -58.37 -15.23 11.30
N SER A 24 -57.67 -16.29 10.93
CA SER A 24 -58.20 -17.65 10.86
C SER A 24 -57.35 -18.57 11.73
N THR A 25 -58.03 -19.40 12.52
CA THR A 25 -57.41 -20.41 13.41
C THR A 25 -57.33 -21.77 12.73
N PRO A 26 -56.35 -22.62 13.06
CA PRO A 26 -56.22 -23.95 12.48
C PRO A 26 -57.14 -24.98 13.15
N GLU A 27 -57.62 -25.96 12.38
CA GLU A 27 -58.16 -27.23 12.89
C GLU A 27 -57.23 -28.39 12.51
N ALA A 28 -57.28 -29.50 13.26
CA ALA A 28 -56.41 -30.65 13.10
C ALA A 28 -57.15 -31.88 12.55
N GLY A 29 -56.50 -32.62 11.66
CA GLY A 29 -57.03 -33.87 11.09
C GLY A 29 -55.92 -34.89 10.83
N SER A 30 -56.13 -36.13 11.27
CA SER A 30 -55.12 -37.20 11.25
C SER A 30 -55.33 -38.20 10.11
N GLY A 31 -54.25 -38.71 9.51
CA GLY A 31 -54.33 -39.93 8.68
C GLY A 31 -53.07 -40.21 7.88
N ALA A 32 -52.37 -41.31 8.16
CA ALA A 32 -51.22 -41.77 7.40
C ALA A 32 -51.49 -43.11 6.70
N ARG A 33 -51.15 -43.19 5.40
CA ARG A 33 -50.69 -44.40 4.69
C ARG A 33 -50.25 -44.05 3.26
N ASP A 34 -48.99 -44.37 2.95
CA ASP A 34 -48.46 -44.51 1.59
C ASP A 34 -48.97 -45.87 1.02
N PRO A 35 -49.28 -45.98 -0.29
CA PRO A 35 -48.32 -46.70 -1.13
C PRO A 35 -48.19 -46.22 -2.60
N CYS A 36 -46.94 -45.93 -2.96
CA CYS A 36 -46.29 -46.36 -4.21
C CYS A 36 -46.66 -45.65 -5.54
N ALA A 37 -46.00 -44.52 -5.77
CA ALA A 37 -45.13 -44.32 -6.95
C ALA A 37 -45.64 -44.61 -8.39
N VAL A 38 -46.68 -43.89 -8.85
CA VAL A 38 -46.70 -43.36 -10.25
C VAL A 38 -47.24 -41.92 -10.26
N ASN A 39 -46.38 -40.94 -9.95
CA ASN A 39 -46.47 -39.54 -10.41
C ASN A 39 -45.28 -38.74 -9.86
N ARG A 40 -44.13 -38.81 -10.56
CA ARG A 40 -43.01 -37.87 -10.42
C ARG A 40 -42.95 -37.11 -11.74
N LEU A 41 -42.74 -35.78 -11.71
CA LEU A 41 -43.01 -34.81 -12.81
C LEU A 41 -44.48 -34.34 -12.90
N SER A 42 -44.92 -33.45 -12.00
CA SER A 42 -46.04 -32.48 -12.22
C SER A 42 -46.42 -31.61 -11.00
N GLN A 43 -45.79 -31.77 -9.83
CA GLN A 43 -46.06 -30.94 -8.65
C GLN A 43 -44.78 -30.33 -8.08
N ASN A 44 -44.60 -29.01 -8.31
CA ASN A 44 -44.04 -28.00 -7.40
C ASN A 44 -43.70 -26.69 -8.18
N MET A 45 -44.73 -26.04 -8.74
CA MET A 45 -44.67 -24.60 -9.07
C MET A 45 -45.47 -23.78 -8.04
N THR A 46 -45.31 -24.12 -6.76
CA THR A 46 -45.47 -23.14 -5.68
C THR A 46 -44.20 -22.31 -5.66
N SER A 47 -44.20 -21.14 -6.29
CA SER A 47 -43.07 -20.21 -6.18
C SER A 47 -42.90 -19.82 -4.71
N SER A 48 -41.81 -20.29 -4.10
CA SER A 48 -41.41 -19.81 -2.78
C SER A 48 -41.16 -18.31 -2.86
N ALA A 49 -41.43 -17.61 -1.75
CA ALA A 49 -41.07 -16.19 -1.68
C ALA A 49 -39.56 -16.06 -1.94
N PRO A 50 -39.13 -15.15 -2.84
CA PRO A 50 -37.74 -15.03 -3.23
C PRO A 50 -36.88 -14.70 -2.02
N ARG A 51 -35.82 -15.49 -1.80
CA ARG A 51 -34.99 -15.36 -0.60
C ARG A 51 -34.06 -14.17 -0.67
N VAL A 52 -33.56 -13.79 -1.85
CA VAL A 52 -32.55 -12.73 -2.00
C VAL A 52 -33.15 -11.43 -2.53
N GLY A 53 -32.87 -10.33 -1.85
CA GLY A 53 -33.11 -9.00 -2.36
C GLY A 53 -31.81 -8.38 -2.85
N ILE A 54 -31.83 -7.74 -4.00
CA ILE A 54 -30.66 -7.11 -4.60
C ILE A 54 -30.95 -5.62 -4.72
N VAL A 55 -30.13 -4.78 -4.10
CA VAL A 55 -30.22 -3.34 -4.29
C VAL A 55 -29.16 -2.91 -5.30
N ILE A 56 -29.61 -2.32 -6.40
CA ILE A 56 -28.75 -1.65 -7.38
C ILE A 56 -29.05 -0.16 -7.29
N ARG A 57 -28.01 0.66 -7.22
CA ARG A 57 -28.12 2.13 -7.13
C ARG A 57 -27.40 2.77 -8.30
N THR A 58 -28.11 3.56 -9.10
CA THR A 58 -27.56 4.25 -10.27
C THR A 58 -27.90 5.73 -10.27
N LYS A 59 -27.12 6.49 -11.04
CA LYS A 59 -27.41 7.86 -11.43
C LYS A 59 -26.69 8.16 -12.74
N ASP A 60 -27.45 8.49 -13.79
CA ASP A 60 -26.93 8.95 -15.09
C ASP A 60 -25.86 8.02 -15.73
N ARG A 61 -25.96 6.71 -15.46
CA ARG A 61 -24.98 5.66 -15.84
C ARG A 61 -25.62 4.48 -16.60
N PRO A 62 -26.31 4.72 -17.74
CA PRO A 62 -27.15 3.72 -18.40
C PRO A 62 -26.40 2.44 -18.84
N LEU A 63 -25.17 2.56 -19.35
CA LEU A 63 -24.38 1.42 -19.82
C LEU A 63 -23.94 0.47 -18.69
N PHE A 64 -23.64 1.04 -17.52
CA PHE A 64 -23.22 0.29 -16.34
C PHE A 64 -24.42 -0.46 -15.73
N VAL A 65 -25.49 0.26 -15.38
CA VAL A 65 -26.65 -0.33 -14.70
C VAL A 65 -27.33 -1.45 -15.50
N THR A 66 -27.39 -1.32 -16.83
CA THR A 66 -27.92 -2.36 -17.72
C THR A 66 -27.04 -3.62 -17.71
N ARG A 67 -25.70 -3.49 -17.70
CA ARG A 67 -24.76 -4.61 -17.49
C ARG A 67 -24.99 -5.31 -16.15
N ALA A 68 -25.08 -4.53 -15.05
CA ALA A 68 -25.29 -5.10 -13.72
C ALA A 68 -26.60 -5.91 -13.66
N LEU A 69 -27.70 -5.35 -14.19
CA LEU A 69 -29.00 -6.02 -14.29
C LEU A 69 -28.97 -7.29 -15.15
N HIS A 70 -28.23 -7.32 -16.25
CA HIS A 70 -28.03 -8.55 -17.02
C HIS A 70 -27.27 -9.63 -16.24
N SER A 71 -26.31 -9.28 -15.39
CA SER A 71 -25.62 -10.26 -14.52
C SER A 71 -26.53 -10.86 -13.43
N VAL A 72 -27.59 -10.15 -13.05
CA VAL A 72 -28.68 -10.67 -12.19
C VAL A 72 -29.62 -11.58 -12.98
N LEU A 73 -30.02 -11.19 -14.21
CA LEU A 73 -30.84 -12.05 -15.08
C LEU A 73 -30.14 -13.34 -15.50
N ALA A 74 -28.80 -13.36 -15.50
CA ALA A 74 -27.99 -14.54 -15.78
C ALA A 74 -27.89 -15.52 -14.60
N GLN A 75 -28.46 -15.21 -13.42
CA GLN A 75 -28.34 -16.08 -12.24
C GLN A 75 -29.10 -17.41 -12.43
N THR A 76 -28.45 -18.49 -12.00
CA THR A 76 -28.95 -19.89 -12.06
C THR A 76 -30.15 -20.18 -11.16
N THR A 77 -30.49 -19.25 -10.26
CA THR A 77 -31.69 -19.30 -9.41
C THR A 77 -32.60 -18.11 -9.70
N ASP A 78 -33.91 -18.34 -9.64
CA ASP A 78 -35.00 -17.36 -9.76
C ASP A 78 -35.44 -16.78 -8.39
N SER A 79 -34.81 -17.20 -7.29
CA SER A 79 -35.23 -16.84 -5.92
C SER A 79 -34.76 -15.44 -5.48
N TRP A 80 -34.90 -14.45 -6.37
CA TRP A 80 -34.48 -13.06 -6.15
C TRP A 80 -35.53 -12.00 -6.49
N ARG A 81 -35.33 -10.77 -5.98
CA ARG A 81 -35.95 -9.53 -6.47
C ARG A 81 -34.89 -8.43 -6.54
N VAL A 82 -35.00 -7.53 -7.52
CA VAL A 82 -34.17 -6.31 -7.57
C VAL A 82 -34.98 -5.10 -7.14
N VAL A 83 -34.41 -4.24 -6.31
CA VAL A 83 -34.83 -2.84 -6.19
C VAL A 83 -33.74 -1.97 -6.82
N LEU A 84 -34.06 -1.40 -7.98
CA LEU A 84 -33.24 -0.43 -8.68
C LEU A 84 -33.59 0.97 -8.16
N VAL A 85 -32.62 1.66 -7.57
CA VAL A 85 -32.77 3.02 -7.06
C VAL A 85 -32.06 3.99 -8.02
N ASN A 86 -32.83 4.88 -8.64
CA ASN A 86 -32.28 6.01 -9.39
C ASN A 86 -32.15 7.21 -8.43
N ASP A 87 -30.91 7.52 -8.04
CA ASP A 87 -30.59 8.56 -7.05
C ASP A 87 -30.61 9.97 -7.66
N GLY A 88 -31.75 10.35 -8.26
CA GLY A 88 -31.94 11.67 -8.88
C GLY A 88 -31.10 11.92 -10.13
N GLY A 89 -30.94 10.89 -10.97
CA GLY A 89 -30.58 11.02 -12.38
C GLY A 89 -31.82 11.06 -13.28
N ASP A 90 -31.62 11.29 -14.58
CA ASP A 90 -32.71 11.47 -15.56
C ASP A 90 -33.55 10.16 -15.71
N PRO A 91 -34.85 10.16 -15.34
CA PRO A 91 -35.71 8.99 -15.49
C PRO A 91 -35.93 8.56 -16.94
N ALA A 92 -35.97 9.50 -17.89
CA ALA A 92 -36.20 9.20 -19.30
C ALA A 92 -34.97 8.56 -19.96
N LEU A 93 -33.77 9.02 -19.58
CA LEU A 93 -32.51 8.38 -19.98
C LEU A 93 -32.44 6.93 -19.47
N LEU A 94 -32.83 6.70 -18.21
CA LEU A 94 -32.85 5.37 -17.61
C LEU A 94 -33.92 4.47 -18.26
N GLU A 95 -35.13 4.95 -18.46
CA GLU A 95 -36.22 4.20 -19.10
C GLU A 95 -35.84 3.79 -20.54
N ALA A 96 -35.28 4.70 -21.33
CA ALA A 96 -34.79 4.41 -22.67
C ALA A 96 -33.67 3.35 -22.68
N ALA A 97 -32.75 3.39 -21.71
CA ALA A 97 -31.69 2.39 -21.57
C ALA A 97 -32.23 1.01 -21.16
N LEU A 98 -33.17 0.96 -20.20
CA LEU A 98 -33.85 -0.29 -19.80
C LEU A 98 -34.68 -0.88 -20.96
N GLN A 99 -35.27 -0.03 -21.80
CA GLN A 99 -35.97 -0.46 -23.02
C GLN A 99 -34.99 -1.03 -24.07
N ALA A 100 -33.89 -0.31 -24.37
CA ALA A 100 -32.89 -0.73 -25.34
C ALA A 100 -32.19 -2.04 -24.95
N ALA A 101 -31.95 -2.24 -23.65
CA ALA A 101 -31.42 -3.48 -23.09
C ALA A 101 -32.46 -4.62 -22.96
N GLY A 102 -33.73 -4.38 -23.30
CA GLY A 102 -34.79 -5.38 -23.21
C GLY A 102 -35.16 -5.80 -21.78
N LEU A 103 -34.88 -4.95 -20.78
CA LEU A 103 -35.03 -5.26 -19.36
C LEU A 103 -36.46 -5.02 -18.82
N LEU A 104 -37.28 -4.20 -19.50
CA LEU A 104 -38.65 -3.86 -19.06
C LEU A 104 -39.53 -5.06 -18.66
N PRO A 105 -39.54 -6.22 -19.35
CA PRO A 105 -40.35 -7.37 -18.94
C PRO A 105 -40.05 -7.90 -17.54
N ALA A 106 -38.83 -7.68 -17.01
CA ALA A 106 -38.49 -8.04 -15.63
C ALA A 106 -39.10 -7.08 -14.60
N PHE A 107 -39.34 -5.82 -14.98
CA PHE A 107 -40.10 -4.86 -14.17
C PHE A 107 -41.62 -5.10 -14.28
N ASP A 108 -42.14 -5.37 -15.47
CA ASP A 108 -43.56 -5.68 -15.69
C ASP A 108 -43.98 -6.99 -14.99
N GLY A 109 -43.11 -8.00 -14.98
CA GLY A 109 -43.26 -9.22 -14.17
C GLY A 109 -43.01 -9.03 -12.66
N GLY A 110 -42.69 -7.80 -12.23
CA GLY A 110 -42.39 -7.43 -10.84
C GLY A 110 -41.14 -8.07 -10.24
N ALA A 111 -40.30 -8.76 -11.03
CA ALA A 111 -39.03 -9.32 -10.56
C ALA A 111 -38.04 -8.19 -10.19
N MET A 112 -38.19 -7.04 -10.84
CA MET A 112 -37.46 -5.81 -10.57
C MET A 112 -38.45 -4.68 -10.23
N GLN A 113 -38.06 -3.78 -9.33
CA GLN A 113 -38.81 -2.59 -8.96
C GLN A 113 -37.92 -1.36 -9.13
N LEU A 114 -38.43 -0.30 -9.76
CA LEU A 114 -37.75 0.99 -9.89
C LEU A 114 -38.22 1.96 -8.80
N LEU A 115 -37.26 2.55 -8.08
CA LEU A 115 -37.45 3.67 -7.15
C LEU A 115 -36.69 4.90 -7.69
N SER A 116 -37.38 5.76 -8.44
CA SER A 116 -36.81 7.03 -8.91
C SER A 116 -36.99 8.14 -7.89
N LEU A 117 -35.87 8.65 -7.36
CA LEU A 117 -35.86 9.76 -6.42
C LEU A 117 -35.82 11.11 -7.16
N PRO A 118 -36.53 12.16 -6.71
CA PRO A 118 -36.58 13.46 -7.40
C PRO A 118 -35.31 14.30 -7.22
N ARG A 119 -34.37 13.83 -6.38
CA ARG A 119 -33.04 14.40 -6.16
C ARG A 119 -32.13 13.33 -5.57
N SER A 120 -30.83 13.45 -5.78
CA SER A 120 -29.84 12.62 -5.10
C SER A 120 -29.88 12.82 -3.59
N ILE A 121 -29.87 11.72 -2.85
CA ILE A 121 -29.69 11.67 -1.39
C ILE A 121 -28.37 10.99 -1.00
N GLY A 122 -27.61 10.48 -1.98
CA GLY A 122 -26.32 9.83 -1.80
C GLY A 122 -26.43 8.32 -1.63
N ARG A 123 -25.40 7.63 -2.14
CA ARG A 123 -25.29 6.16 -2.25
C ARG A 123 -25.76 5.37 -1.01
N SER A 124 -25.39 5.81 0.19
CA SER A 124 -25.67 5.12 1.45
C SER A 124 -27.16 5.11 1.76
N LEU A 125 -27.83 6.25 1.60
CA LEU A 125 -29.27 6.37 1.80
C LEU A 125 -30.07 5.75 0.65
N ALA A 126 -29.57 5.83 -0.59
CA ALA A 126 -30.15 5.11 -1.73
C ALA A 126 -30.13 3.59 -1.51
N PHE A 127 -29.01 3.03 -1.03
CA PHE A 127 -28.92 1.61 -0.65
C PHE A 127 -29.91 1.26 0.48
N ASN A 128 -29.96 2.06 1.56
CA ASN A 128 -30.84 1.81 2.69
C ASN A 128 -32.32 1.82 2.29
N LEU A 129 -32.77 2.79 1.46
CA LEU A 129 -34.16 2.80 0.96
C LEU A 129 -34.48 1.57 0.10
N GLY A 130 -33.54 1.11 -0.73
CA GLY A 130 -33.69 -0.14 -1.48
C GLY A 130 -33.79 -1.37 -0.55
N ALA A 131 -32.97 -1.42 0.49
CA ALA A 131 -32.99 -2.47 1.51
C ALA A 131 -34.29 -2.46 2.32
N GLU A 132 -34.80 -1.29 2.70
CA GLU A 132 -36.09 -1.12 3.37
C GLU A 132 -37.26 -1.60 2.50
N ALA A 133 -37.27 -1.25 1.20
CA ALA A 133 -38.32 -1.61 0.26
C ALA A 133 -38.42 -3.12 -0.06
N LEU A 134 -37.34 -3.88 0.09
CA LEU A 134 -37.31 -5.32 -0.10
C LEU A 134 -38.15 -6.07 0.97
N ALA A 135 -38.65 -7.26 0.61
CA ALA A 135 -39.42 -8.14 1.52
C ALA A 135 -38.77 -9.55 1.65
N THR A 136 -37.45 -9.61 1.45
CA THR A 136 -36.64 -10.82 1.26
C THR A 136 -35.91 -11.23 2.55
N GLU A 137 -35.46 -12.49 2.63
CA GLU A 137 -34.65 -13.00 3.75
C GLU A 137 -33.26 -12.34 3.77
N PHE A 138 -32.64 -12.21 2.60
CA PHE A 138 -31.32 -11.62 2.41
C PHE A 138 -31.37 -10.29 1.64
N VAL A 139 -30.29 -9.52 1.77
CA VAL A 139 -29.97 -8.34 0.97
C VAL A 139 -28.53 -8.44 0.45
N CYS A 140 -28.36 -8.09 -0.83
CA CYS A 140 -27.08 -7.90 -1.51
C CYS A 140 -26.98 -6.45 -1.99
N CYS A 141 -25.77 -5.90 -2.05
CA CYS A 141 -25.47 -4.63 -2.71
C CYS A 141 -24.71 -4.93 -3.99
N LEU A 142 -25.28 -4.57 -5.13
CA LEU A 142 -24.60 -4.64 -6.42
C LEU A 142 -24.49 -3.21 -6.96
N ASP A 143 -23.27 -2.67 -6.94
CA ASP A 143 -22.99 -1.34 -7.48
C ASP A 143 -23.19 -1.34 -9.01
N ASP A 144 -23.57 -0.19 -9.58
CA ASP A 144 -24.03 -0.18 -10.97
C ASP A 144 -22.94 -0.51 -12.00
N ASP A 145 -21.66 -0.34 -11.68
CA ASP A 145 -20.54 -0.80 -12.51
C ASP A 145 -20.01 -2.22 -12.20
N ASP A 146 -20.51 -2.95 -11.20
CA ASP A 146 -20.03 -4.30 -10.83
C ASP A 146 -20.91 -5.46 -11.39
N THR A 147 -20.40 -6.70 -11.40
CA THR A 147 -21.14 -7.88 -11.92
C THR A 147 -20.90 -9.18 -11.14
N TRP A 148 -21.76 -10.18 -11.35
CA TRP A 148 -21.67 -11.52 -10.75
C TRP A 148 -21.54 -12.65 -11.77
N ASP A 149 -20.93 -13.75 -11.32
CA ASP A 149 -20.98 -15.05 -11.97
C ASP A 149 -22.40 -15.66 -11.89
N PRO A 150 -22.90 -16.38 -12.91
CA PRO A 150 -24.21 -17.04 -12.91
C PRO A 150 -24.54 -17.92 -11.69
N GLU A 151 -23.53 -18.49 -11.02
CA GLU A 151 -23.73 -19.33 -9.82
C GLU A 151 -23.72 -18.54 -8.49
N PHE A 152 -23.40 -17.23 -8.50
CA PHE A 152 -23.17 -16.44 -7.28
C PHE A 152 -24.27 -16.59 -6.23
N LEU A 153 -25.54 -16.33 -6.59
CA LEU A 153 -26.66 -16.40 -5.65
C LEU A 153 -26.93 -17.84 -5.17
N GLN A 154 -26.91 -18.82 -6.08
CA GLN A 154 -27.16 -20.22 -5.75
C GLN A 154 -26.08 -20.77 -4.80
N ALA A 155 -24.82 -20.44 -5.06
CA ALA A 155 -23.68 -20.89 -4.26
C ALA A 155 -23.64 -20.23 -2.88
N LEU A 156 -24.01 -18.95 -2.75
CA LEU A 156 -24.13 -18.28 -1.46
C LEU A 156 -25.32 -18.78 -0.63
N LEU A 157 -26.50 -19.00 -1.24
CA LEU A 157 -27.63 -19.65 -0.55
C LEU A 157 -27.22 -21.04 -0.03
N GLY A 158 -26.57 -21.85 -0.87
CA GLY A 158 -26.07 -23.17 -0.49
C GLY A 158 -25.06 -23.13 0.68
N LEU A 159 -24.11 -22.20 0.67
CA LEU A 159 -23.16 -22.02 1.78
C LEU A 159 -23.87 -21.59 3.06
N TYR A 160 -24.80 -20.63 2.98
CA TYR A 160 -25.51 -20.13 4.15
C TYR A 160 -26.33 -21.25 4.81
N ASP A 161 -27.16 -21.96 4.05
CA ASP A 161 -28.03 -23.01 4.56
C ASP A 161 -27.22 -24.14 5.23
N GLN A 162 -26.10 -24.55 4.62
CA GLN A 162 -25.20 -25.57 5.19
C GLN A 162 -24.47 -25.09 6.46
N THR A 163 -24.16 -23.79 6.55
CA THR A 163 -23.38 -23.23 7.68
C THR A 163 -24.28 -22.83 8.85
N ARG A 164 -25.55 -22.49 8.60
CA ARG A 164 -26.45 -21.85 9.58
C ARG A 164 -26.86 -22.75 10.76
N GLU A 165 -26.77 -24.08 10.61
CA GLU A 165 -26.93 -25.02 11.74
C GLU A 165 -25.71 -25.02 12.67
N MET A 166 -24.50 -24.97 12.10
CA MET A 166 -23.24 -24.95 12.84
C MET A 166 -22.89 -23.56 13.41
N ALA A 167 -23.49 -22.49 12.89
CA ALA A 167 -23.26 -21.12 13.29
C ALA A 167 -24.61 -20.38 13.49
N PRO A 168 -25.21 -20.43 14.70
CA PRO A 168 -26.48 -19.76 14.99
C PRO A 168 -26.46 -18.24 14.78
N ASP A 169 -25.30 -17.62 15.00
CA ASP A 169 -24.96 -16.21 14.82
C ASP A 169 -24.41 -15.89 13.41
N LEU A 170 -24.52 -16.80 12.44
CA LEU A 170 -24.24 -16.49 11.03
C LEU A 170 -25.26 -15.46 10.53
N GLY A 171 -24.83 -14.24 10.26
CA GLY A 171 -25.67 -13.19 9.69
C GLY A 171 -25.57 -13.09 8.17
N GLY A 172 -24.57 -13.71 7.54
CA GLY A 172 -24.43 -13.66 6.09
C GLY A 172 -23.28 -14.51 5.55
N VAL A 173 -23.08 -14.41 4.24
CA VAL A 173 -22.02 -15.10 3.50
C VAL A 173 -21.43 -14.18 2.42
N ALA A 174 -20.25 -14.51 1.91
CA ALA A 174 -19.64 -13.81 0.79
C ALA A 174 -18.77 -14.73 -0.08
N SER A 175 -18.53 -14.36 -1.34
CA SER A 175 -17.59 -15.05 -2.23
C SER A 175 -16.23 -14.35 -2.27
N LEU A 176 -15.25 -14.94 -2.95
CA LEU A 176 -14.08 -14.20 -3.41
C LEU A 176 -14.42 -13.33 -4.63
N VAL A 177 -13.57 -12.34 -4.89
CA VAL A 177 -13.71 -11.36 -5.97
C VAL A 177 -12.53 -11.43 -6.93
N THR A 178 -12.78 -11.13 -8.20
CA THR A 178 -11.78 -10.73 -9.19
C THR A 178 -11.91 -9.23 -9.42
N ALA A 179 -10.80 -8.48 -9.39
CA ALA A 179 -10.78 -7.11 -9.89
C ALA A 179 -10.58 -7.14 -11.41
N ILE A 180 -11.60 -6.77 -12.18
CA ILE A 180 -11.50 -6.62 -13.64
C ILE A 180 -11.08 -5.18 -13.94
N ARG A 181 -9.96 -5.02 -14.65
CA ARG A 181 -9.56 -3.76 -15.24
C ARG A 181 -10.26 -3.60 -16.58
N GLU A 182 -10.87 -2.46 -16.83
CA GLU A 182 -11.59 -2.14 -18.06
C GLU A 182 -11.40 -0.68 -18.47
N ASP A 183 -11.92 -0.32 -19.63
CA ASP A 183 -11.92 1.05 -20.15
C ASP A 183 -13.15 1.28 -21.04
N LEU A 184 -13.49 2.54 -21.27
CA LEU A 184 -14.64 2.94 -22.06
C LEU A 184 -14.17 3.35 -23.46
N LEU A 185 -14.49 2.53 -24.47
CA LEU A 185 -14.28 2.90 -25.87
C LEU A 185 -15.53 3.57 -26.42
N VAL A 186 -15.33 4.61 -27.23
CA VAL A 186 -16.41 5.34 -27.91
C VAL A 186 -16.12 5.30 -29.41
N GLU A 187 -16.85 4.47 -30.14
CA GLU A 187 -16.69 4.27 -31.59
C GLU A 187 -18.02 4.63 -32.27
N ASP A 188 -17.97 5.49 -33.30
CA ASP A 188 -19.15 6.04 -34.00
C ASP A 188 -20.27 6.62 -33.11
N GLY A 189 -19.93 7.02 -31.88
CA GLY A 189 -20.85 7.55 -30.87
C GLY A 189 -21.53 6.49 -29.99
N ALA A 190 -21.20 5.20 -30.17
CA ALA A 190 -21.60 4.12 -29.28
C ALA A 190 -20.54 3.90 -28.19
N GLU A 191 -20.96 3.90 -26.92
CA GLU A 191 -20.10 3.59 -25.78
C GLU A 191 -20.04 2.07 -25.54
N THR A 192 -18.84 1.51 -25.42
CA THR A 192 -18.60 0.08 -25.17
C THR A 192 -17.58 -0.12 -24.05
N LEU A 193 -17.90 -0.96 -23.07
CA LEU A 193 -17.00 -1.34 -21.99
C LEU A 193 -16.13 -2.54 -22.43
N VAL A 194 -14.81 -2.35 -22.41
CA VAL A 194 -13.84 -3.37 -22.87
C VAL A 194 -12.90 -3.78 -21.74
N PRO A 195 -12.87 -5.07 -21.34
CA PRO A 195 -11.94 -5.55 -20.32
C PRO A 195 -10.50 -5.55 -20.82
N GLN A 196 -9.61 -4.96 -20.02
CA GLN A 196 -8.15 -4.86 -20.23
C GLN A 196 -7.37 -5.90 -19.39
N GLY A 197 -8.06 -6.86 -18.75
CA GLY A 197 -7.49 -7.96 -17.95
C GLY A 197 -7.86 -7.90 -16.46
N GLU A 198 -7.19 -8.69 -15.62
CA GLU A 198 -7.35 -8.62 -14.15
C GLU A 198 -6.34 -7.63 -13.53
N ASP A 199 -6.73 -6.98 -12.42
CA ASP A 199 -5.87 -6.25 -11.49
C ASP A 199 -5.48 -7.15 -10.30
N GLU A 200 -4.25 -7.01 -9.79
CA GLU A 200 -3.89 -7.64 -8.52
C GLU A 200 -4.59 -6.96 -7.33
N LEU A 201 -5.46 -7.70 -6.64
CA LEU A 201 -6.11 -7.24 -5.41
C LEU A 201 -5.09 -7.07 -4.26
N PRO A 202 -5.27 -6.08 -3.36
CA PRO A 202 -4.43 -5.92 -2.17
C PRO A 202 -4.34 -7.20 -1.32
N ALA A 203 -3.29 -7.31 -0.51
CA ALA A 203 -3.07 -8.47 0.37
C ALA A 203 -4.26 -8.73 1.32
N SER A 204 -5.04 -7.70 1.67
CA SER A 204 -6.24 -7.80 2.51
C SER A 204 -7.38 -8.64 1.93
N PHE A 205 -7.38 -8.89 0.62
CA PHE A 205 -8.32 -9.79 -0.05
C PHE A 205 -7.79 -11.24 -0.13
N ARG A 206 -6.50 -11.48 0.16
CA ARG A 206 -5.81 -12.77 -0.01
C ARG A 206 -5.85 -13.64 1.26
N ARG A 207 -7.02 -13.72 1.92
CA ARG A 207 -7.23 -14.54 3.14
C ARG A 207 -7.49 -16.01 2.84
N ARG A 208 -7.48 -16.85 3.88
CA ARG A 208 -7.85 -18.29 3.82
C ARG A 208 -8.88 -18.71 4.85
N ASP A 209 -9.31 -17.78 5.71
CA ASP A 209 -10.20 -18.05 6.82
C ASP A 209 -11.66 -18.20 6.36
N PHE A 210 -12.31 -19.26 6.83
CA PHE A 210 -13.70 -19.58 6.49
C PHE A 210 -14.70 -18.55 7.05
N PHE A 211 -14.39 -17.89 8.16
CA PHE A 211 -15.14 -16.76 8.67
C PHE A 211 -14.35 -15.47 8.48
N LEU A 212 -15.06 -14.37 8.20
CA LEU A 212 -14.48 -13.04 8.22
C LEU A 212 -14.09 -12.67 9.66
N ASP A 213 -12.79 -12.71 9.95
CA ASP A 213 -12.27 -12.25 11.23
C ASP A 213 -12.50 -10.73 11.42
N PRO A 214 -13.19 -10.28 12.49
CA PRO A 214 -13.53 -8.88 12.72
C PRO A 214 -12.33 -8.02 13.13
N VAL A 215 -11.33 -8.61 13.78
CA VAL A 215 -10.10 -7.95 14.23
C VAL A 215 -9.22 -7.63 13.02
N ALA A 216 -9.05 -8.59 12.13
CA ALA A 216 -8.35 -8.44 10.87
C ALA A 216 -9.10 -7.47 9.93
N TYR A 217 -10.44 -7.49 9.89
CA TYR A 217 -11.21 -6.54 9.09
C TYR A 217 -11.03 -5.09 9.60
N ALA A 218 -11.16 -4.87 10.91
CA ALA A 218 -10.94 -3.54 11.52
C ALA A 218 -9.50 -3.02 11.35
N THR A 219 -8.49 -3.91 11.36
CA THR A 219 -7.06 -3.56 11.16
C THR A 219 -6.61 -3.58 9.70
N TYR A 220 -7.55 -3.54 8.74
CA TYR A 220 -7.28 -3.53 7.29
C TYR A 220 -6.49 -4.75 6.77
N ARG A 221 -6.34 -5.79 7.58
CA ARG A 221 -5.72 -7.09 7.19
C ARG A 221 -6.69 -7.99 6.45
N HIS A 222 -8.00 -7.82 6.66
CA HIS A 222 -9.06 -8.39 5.82
C HIS A 222 -9.91 -7.28 5.21
N ASP A 223 -10.37 -7.52 3.99
CA ASP A 223 -11.27 -6.60 3.29
C ASP A 223 -12.30 -7.35 2.43
N LEU A 224 -13.38 -6.66 2.07
CA LEU A 224 -14.56 -7.18 1.36
C LEU A 224 -15.31 -6.01 0.73
N TYR A 225 -15.56 -6.08 -0.58
CA TYR A 225 -16.41 -5.13 -1.29
C TYR A 225 -17.90 -5.54 -1.22
N PRO A 226 -18.84 -4.58 -1.33
CA PRO A 226 -20.28 -4.87 -1.24
C PRO A 226 -20.78 -5.93 -2.24
N VAL A 227 -20.22 -5.93 -3.46
CA VAL A 227 -20.49 -6.92 -4.52
C VAL A 227 -20.24 -8.37 -4.06
N GLN A 228 -19.44 -8.61 -3.01
CA GLN A 228 -19.09 -9.97 -2.60
C GLN A 228 -20.13 -10.64 -1.71
N TRP A 229 -21.01 -9.89 -1.03
CA TRP A 229 -21.76 -10.41 0.12
C TRP A 229 -23.27 -10.52 -0.07
N MET A 230 -23.85 -11.49 0.63
CA MET A 230 -25.27 -11.71 0.84
C MET A 230 -25.52 -11.80 2.35
N LEU A 231 -26.22 -10.82 2.91
CA LEU A 231 -26.43 -10.66 4.36
C LEU A 231 -27.92 -10.84 4.67
N ARG A 232 -28.30 -11.35 5.85
CA ARG A 232 -29.71 -11.32 6.26
C ARG A 232 -30.19 -9.87 6.33
N ARG A 233 -31.34 -9.61 5.71
CA ARG A 233 -31.87 -8.25 5.51
C ARG A 233 -32.25 -7.58 6.83
N ALA A 234 -32.88 -8.32 7.75
CA ALA A 234 -33.31 -7.76 9.02
C ALA A 234 -32.12 -7.26 9.85
N GLU A 235 -31.06 -8.05 9.95
CA GLU A 235 -29.83 -7.74 10.68
C GLU A 235 -29.02 -6.60 10.05
N ALA A 236 -29.02 -6.49 8.72
CA ALA A 236 -28.40 -5.37 8.01
C ALA A 236 -29.12 -4.04 8.32
N LEU A 237 -30.44 -4.07 8.46
CA LEU A 237 -31.24 -2.91 8.88
C LEU A 237 -31.12 -2.64 10.40
N GLU A 238 -31.02 -3.69 11.23
CA GLU A 238 -30.86 -3.62 12.69
C GLU A 238 -29.59 -2.86 13.12
N VAL A 239 -28.49 -3.00 12.37
CA VAL A 239 -27.24 -2.24 12.62
C VAL A 239 -27.23 -0.83 11.98
N GLY A 240 -28.36 -0.42 11.39
CA GLY A 240 -28.59 0.92 10.85
C GLY A 240 -28.16 1.14 9.39
N GLY A 241 -27.93 0.08 8.62
CA GLY A 241 -27.54 0.16 7.21
C GLY A 241 -26.24 0.91 6.95
N PHE A 242 -26.05 1.36 5.70
CA PHE A 242 -24.90 2.15 5.30
C PHE A 242 -25.02 3.58 5.89
N PRO A 243 -24.02 4.09 6.61
CA PRO A 243 -24.13 5.38 7.30
C PRO A 243 -24.10 6.57 6.34
N ALA A 244 -25.10 7.45 6.47
CA ALA A 244 -25.33 8.59 5.56
C ALA A 244 -24.26 9.70 5.60
N ALA A 245 -23.43 9.76 6.64
CA ALA A 245 -22.37 10.77 6.79
C ALA A 245 -21.11 10.48 5.95
N PHE A 246 -21.08 9.37 5.21
CA PHE A 246 -19.92 8.83 4.53
C PHE A 246 -20.10 8.93 3.02
N ASN A 247 -19.16 9.59 2.34
CA ASN A 247 -19.10 9.67 0.88
C ASN A 247 -18.26 8.53 0.25
N VAL A 248 -17.40 7.91 1.06
CA VAL A 248 -16.55 6.74 0.78
C VAL A 248 -16.39 5.96 2.09
N MET A 249 -16.16 4.65 2.02
CA MET A 249 -15.97 3.71 3.16
C MET A 249 -17.21 3.47 4.05
N GLU A 250 -18.39 3.85 3.57
CA GLU A 250 -19.70 3.54 4.15
C GLU A 250 -19.90 2.02 4.37
N ASP A 251 -19.39 1.22 3.46
CA ASP A 251 -19.41 -0.25 3.45
C ASP A 251 -18.58 -0.84 4.60
N ARG A 252 -17.34 -0.38 4.77
CA ARG A 252 -16.44 -0.80 5.84
C ARG A 252 -16.94 -0.35 7.21
N ALA A 253 -17.52 0.86 7.31
CA ALA A 253 -18.14 1.35 8.54
C ALA A 253 -19.37 0.51 8.94
N PHE A 254 -20.24 0.17 7.96
CA PHE A 254 -21.37 -0.74 8.16
C PHE A 254 -20.92 -2.15 8.57
N MET A 255 -20.01 -2.77 7.81
CA MET A 255 -19.57 -4.15 8.06
C MET A 255 -18.85 -4.27 9.41
N THR A 256 -18.09 -3.24 9.83
CA THR A 256 -17.49 -3.17 11.17
C THR A 256 -18.54 -3.18 12.29
N ARG A 257 -19.75 -2.63 12.08
CA ARG A 257 -20.88 -2.75 13.02
C ARG A 257 -21.55 -4.12 12.93
N PHE A 258 -21.77 -4.63 11.72
CA PHE A 258 -22.39 -5.94 11.49
C PHE A 258 -21.63 -7.06 12.21
N LEU A 259 -20.31 -7.08 12.10
CA LEU A 259 -19.43 -8.09 12.70
C LEU A 259 -19.31 -8.03 14.23
N GLN A 260 -19.82 -6.99 14.89
CA GLN A 260 -19.92 -6.96 16.36
C GLN A 260 -21.00 -7.93 16.86
N ARG A 261 -22.04 -8.19 16.06
CA ARG A 261 -23.16 -9.08 16.39
C ARG A 261 -23.12 -10.41 15.63
N TRP A 262 -22.77 -10.39 14.34
CA TRP A 262 -23.01 -11.51 13.43
C TRP A 262 -21.76 -11.96 12.67
N ARG A 263 -21.63 -13.27 12.41
CA ARG A 263 -20.56 -13.83 11.56
C ARG A 263 -20.92 -13.77 10.07
N VAL A 264 -19.89 -13.60 9.23
CA VAL A 264 -19.98 -13.76 7.77
C VAL A 264 -19.05 -14.91 7.37
N ALA A 265 -19.58 -15.94 6.70
CA ALA A 265 -18.78 -17.06 6.18
C ALA A 265 -18.39 -16.85 4.70
N ILE A 266 -17.22 -17.35 4.31
CA ILE A 266 -16.57 -17.03 3.03
C ILE A 266 -16.47 -18.29 2.16
N LEU A 267 -17.05 -18.21 0.96
CA LEU A 267 -16.93 -19.22 -0.07
C LEU A 267 -15.61 -19.03 -0.83
N ASP A 268 -14.76 -20.06 -0.84
CA ASP A 268 -13.50 -20.10 -1.61
C ASP A 268 -13.76 -20.34 -3.11
N ARG A 269 -14.55 -19.44 -3.71
CA ARG A 269 -14.82 -19.35 -5.16
C ARG A 269 -14.84 -17.88 -5.55
N LYS A 270 -14.15 -17.53 -6.63
CA LYS A 270 -14.26 -16.22 -7.29
C LYS A 270 -15.59 -16.17 -8.05
N LEU A 271 -16.61 -15.49 -7.50
CA LEU A 271 -17.95 -15.37 -8.10
C LEU A 271 -18.44 -13.91 -8.20
N ALA A 272 -17.68 -12.97 -7.63
CA ALA A 272 -17.92 -11.54 -7.76
C ALA A 272 -16.86 -10.91 -8.68
N PHE A 273 -17.27 -9.96 -9.51
CA PHE A 273 -16.40 -9.20 -10.40
C PHE A 273 -16.54 -7.71 -10.07
N HIS A 274 -15.44 -7.14 -9.59
CA HIS A 274 -15.35 -5.72 -9.25
C HIS A 274 -14.61 -4.98 -10.37
N HIS A 275 -15.27 -4.04 -11.05
CA HIS A 275 -14.76 -3.42 -12.28
C HIS A 275 -14.03 -2.09 -12.00
N ARG A 276 -12.93 -1.85 -12.73
CA ARG A 276 -12.01 -0.72 -12.50
C ARG A 276 -11.58 -0.07 -13.80
N ARG A 277 -11.92 1.20 -13.96
CA ARG A 277 -11.65 2.02 -15.15
C ARG A 277 -10.34 2.79 -15.02
N THR A 278 -9.41 2.58 -15.95
CA THR A 278 -8.05 3.16 -15.91
C THR A 278 -8.01 4.64 -16.28
N ARG A 279 -8.90 5.08 -17.19
CA ARG A 279 -9.04 6.48 -17.61
C ARG A 279 -10.32 7.07 -17.01
N ARG A 280 -10.15 7.99 -16.05
CA ARG A 280 -11.23 8.85 -15.52
C ARG A 280 -10.87 10.30 -15.82
N GLN A 281 -11.56 10.93 -16.77
CA GLN A 281 -11.51 12.39 -16.94
C GLN A 281 -12.61 13.08 -16.12
N ASP A 282 -13.86 12.58 -16.17
CA ASP A 282 -15.02 13.32 -15.63
C ASP A 282 -15.89 12.54 -14.60
N ASP A 283 -15.54 11.29 -14.24
CA ASP A 283 -16.28 10.54 -13.21
C ASP A 283 -15.99 11.09 -11.81
N THR A 284 -16.93 11.88 -11.27
CA THR A 284 -16.82 12.53 -9.95
C THR A 284 -16.79 11.56 -8.76
N ALA A 285 -16.91 10.24 -8.99
CA ALA A 285 -16.62 9.21 -8.02
C ALA A 285 -15.12 9.20 -7.64
N GLN A 286 -14.80 9.71 -6.45
CA GLN A 286 -13.44 9.77 -5.89
C GLN A 286 -12.74 8.39 -5.90
N ASN A 287 -11.42 8.40 -6.10
CA ASN A 287 -10.64 7.23 -6.50
C ASN A 287 -10.55 6.13 -5.43
N VAL A 288 -10.84 4.88 -5.83
CA VAL A 288 -10.53 3.67 -5.04
C VAL A 288 -9.02 3.51 -4.79
N ALA A 289 -8.18 4.07 -5.67
CA ALA A 289 -6.72 4.14 -5.49
C ALA A 289 -6.27 5.03 -4.31
N LEU A 290 -7.19 5.72 -3.61
CA LEU A 290 -6.94 6.45 -2.37
C LEU A 290 -7.38 5.69 -1.11
N ASN A 291 -7.88 4.46 -1.23
CA ASN A 291 -8.41 3.68 -0.11
C ASN A 291 -7.38 2.78 0.60
N THR A 292 -6.09 2.84 0.20
CA THR A 292 -4.99 2.31 1.00
C THR A 292 -4.61 3.25 2.15
N LEU A 293 -3.88 2.73 3.14
CA LEU A 293 -3.48 3.40 4.39
C LEU A 293 -2.63 4.67 4.21
N ASP A 294 -2.23 5.01 2.98
CA ASP A 294 -1.31 6.09 2.65
C ASP A 294 -2.00 7.42 2.28
N ASN A 295 -3.34 7.52 2.33
CA ASN A 295 -4.05 8.79 2.10
C ASN A 295 -4.26 9.60 3.40
N PRO A 296 -3.51 10.69 3.65
CA PRO A 296 -3.63 11.49 4.86
C PRO A 296 -4.89 12.38 4.90
N SER A 297 -5.72 12.40 3.85
CA SER A 297 -6.96 13.18 3.84
C SER A 297 -8.17 12.46 4.45
N TYR A 298 -8.06 11.15 4.74
CA TYR A 298 -9.08 10.43 5.51
C TYR A 298 -8.73 10.45 6.99
N ASP A 299 -9.51 11.17 7.80
CA ASP A 299 -9.44 11.09 9.26
C ASP A 299 -10.07 9.77 9.76
N TRP A 300 -9.42 8.65 9.43
CA TRP A 300 -9.89 7.29 9.66
C TRP A 300 -10.23 6.99 11.14
N ARG A 301 -9.73 7.81 12.08
CA ARG A 301 -10.10 7.78 13.50
C ARG A 301 -11.57 8.13 13.69
N LEU A 302 -12.07 9.17 13.01
CA LEU A 302 -13.50 9.52 12.98
C LEU A 302 -14.35 8.39 12.37
N TYR A 303 -13.85 7.71 11.34
CA TYR A 303 -14.54 6.57 10.70
C TYR A 303 -14.67 5.41 11.70
N SER A 304 -13.60 5.12 12.44
CA SER A 304 -13.59 4.11 13.51
C SER A 304 -14.50 4.51 14.67
N ASP A 305 -14.46 5.77 15.12
CA ASP A 305 -15.28 6.27 16.22
C ASP A 305 -16.78 6.29 15.88
N LEU A 306 -17.16 6.63 14.64
CA LEU A 306 -18.53 6.54 14.16
C LEU A 306 -18.99 5.08 13.92
N ALA A 307 -18.06 4.13 13.74
CA ALA A 307 -18.36 2.70 13.65
C ALA A 307 -18.53 2.01 15.02
N LYS A 308 -18.19 2.70 16.13
CA LYS A 308 -18.46 2.19 17.49
C LYS A 308 -19.96 2.07 17.73
N MET A 309 -20.39 0.92 18.25
CA MET A 309 -21.69 0.83 18.93
C MET A 309 -21.66 1.72 20.19
N PRO A 310 -22.68 2.56 20.44
CA PRO A 310 -22.69 3.40 21.63
C PRO A 310 -22.67 2.53 22.89
N LEU A 311 -21.65 2.74 23.75
CA LEU A 311 -21.44 2.00 25.00
C LEU A 311 -22.57 2.18 26.03
N ASN A 312 -23.53 3.06 25.76
CA ASN A 312 -24.70 3.34 26.59
C ASN A 312 -25.91 2.45 26.21
N SER A 313 -25.67 1.16 25.96
CA SER A 313 -26.75 0.17 25.96
C SER A 313 -27.22 -0.03 27.41
N ALA A 314 -28.53 -0.09 27.65
CA ALA A 314 -29.05 -0.24 29.01
C ALA A 314 -28.58 -1.57 29.66
N PRO A 315 -28.18 -1.60 30.94
CA PRO A 315 -27.77 -2.84 31.59
C PRO A 315 -28.98 -3.79 31.73
N GLY A 316 -28.99 -4.88 30.95
CA GLY A 316 -30.08 -5.86 30.96
C GLY A 316 -29.82 -7.11 30.11
N GLU A 317 -29.58 -6.94 28.81
CA GLU A 317 -29.68 -8.05 27.83
C GLU A 317 -28.47 -8.17 26.87
N ALA A 318 -27.30 -7.65 27.25
CA ALA A 318 -26.10 -7.74 26.41
C ALA A 318 -25.44 -9.13 26.48
N ASP A 319 -25.43 -9.86 25.37
CA ASP A 319 -24.64 -11.09 25.20
C ASP A 319 -23.15 -10.81 25.50
N ALA A 320 -22.56 -11.66 26.34
CA ALA A 320 -21.14 -11.60 26.67
C ALA A 320 -20.24 -11.76 25.42
N GLY A 321 -20.68 -12.52 24.42
CA GLY A 321 -20.01 -12.63 23.12
C GLY A 321 -19.94 -11.29 22.38
N VAL A 322 -21.06 -10.56 22.29
CA VAL A 322 -21.11 -9.20 21.73
C VAL A 322 -20.22 -8.24 22.51
N LEU A 323 -20.29 -8.27 23.86
CA LEU A 323 -19.47 -7.39 24.71
C LEU A 323 -17.97 -7.63 24.49
N ILE A 324 -17.54 -8.89 24.48
CA ILE A 324 -16.13 -9.27 24.22
C ILE A 324 -15.69 -8.82 22.82
N ARG A 325 -16.52 -9.01 21.78
CA ARG A 325 -16.21 -8.54 20.42
C ARG A 325 -16.07 -7.01 20.36
N ALA A 326 -16.96 -6.25 21.01
CA ALA A 326 -16.90 -4.79 21.04
C ALA A 326 -15.68 -4.27 21.83
N THR A 327 -15.38 -4.86 22.99
CA THR A 327 -14.18 -4.49 23.77
C THR A 327 -12.89 -4.85 23.02
N ALA A 328 -12.81 -6.03 22.40
CA ALA A 328 -11.67 -6.42 21.59
C ALA A 328 -11.45 -5.44 20.42
N ALA A 329 -12.49 -5.16 19.62
CA ALA A 329 -12.42 -4.19 18.53
C ALA A 329 -11.94 -2.80 19.00
N THR A 330 -12.35 -2.36 20.19
CA THR A 330 -11.89 -1.10 20.79
C THR A 330 -10.40 -1.13 21.15
N VAL A 331 -9.93 -2.16 21.85
CA VAL A 331 -8.49 -2.31 22.19
C VAL A 331 -7.62 -2.42 20.93
N ILE A 332 -8.13 -3.10 19.91
CA ILE A 332 -7.47 -3.30 18.62
C ILE A 332 -7.43 -2.00 17.79
N LYS A 333 -8.46 -1.14 17.88
CA LYS A 333 -8.40 0.23 17.35
C LYS A 333 -7.23 0.97 17.97
N GLU A 334 -7.16 1.09 19.31
CA GLU A 334 -6.10 1.88 19.95
C GLU A 334 -4.69 1.35 19.65
N LEU A 335 -4.51 0.03 19.52
CA LEU A 335 -3.27 -0.56 19.01
C LEU A 335 -2.97 -0.17 17.55
N ASN A 336 -3.99 -0.02 16.71
CA ASN A 336 -3.84 0.43 15.33
C ASN A 336 -3.56 1.94 15.25
N ASP A 337 -4.16 2.78 16.10
CA ASP A 337 -3.86 4.22 16.22
C ASP A 337 -2.37 4.46 16.51
N GLU A 338 -1.82 3.75 17.50
CA GLU A 338 -0.39 3.77 17.81
C GLU A 338 0.46 3.18 16.68
N THR A 339 0.08 2.03 16.11
CA THR A 339 0.86 1.38 15.04
C THR A 339 0.91 2.23 13.77
N SER A 340 -0.19 2.88 13.39
CA SER A 340 -0.24 3.81 12.25
C SER A 340 0.50 5.12 12.55
N ALA A 341 0.43 5.66 13.77
CA ALA A 341 1.23 6.83 14.16
C ALA A 341 2.74 6.53 14.09
N LEU A 342 3.17 5.35 14.55
CA LEU A 342 4.52 4.85 14.40
C LEU A 342 4.91 4.67 12.92
N TRP A 343 4.04 4.09 12.08
CA TRP A 343 4.29 3.93 10.64
C TRP A 343 4.43 5.27 9.91
N HIS A 344 3.57 6.26 10.15
CA HIS A 344 3.71 7.59 9.55
C HIS A 344 4.99 8.28 10.00
N LYS A 345 5.40 8.11 11.26
CA LYS A 345 6.69 8.61 11.76
C LYS A 345 7.86 7.94 11.05
N ILE A 346 7.87 6.60 10.96
CA ILE A 346 8.92 5.82 10.28
C ILE A 346 8.98 6.18 8.79
N ASN A 347 7.85 6.32 8.10
CA ASN A 347 7.82 6.74 6.69
C ASN A 347 8.27 8.19 6.50
N GLY A 348 7.93 9.11 7.42
CA GLY A 348 8.44 10.48 7.40
C GLY A 348 9.96 10.56 7.61
N GLU A 349 10.49 9.76 8.55
CA GLU A 349 11.93 9.62 8.79
C GLU A 349 12.64 8.95 7.61
N ALA A 350 12.05 7.92 6.99
CA ALA A 350 12.58 7.22 5.82
C ALA A 350 12.57 8.10 4.55
N ALA A 351 11.51 8.88 4.30
CA ALA A 351 11.47 9.85 3.21
C ALA A 351 12.50 10.98 3.43
N THR A 352 12.67 11.43 4.67
CA THR A 352 13.71 12.40 5.05
C THR A 352 15.11 11.83 4.86
N LEU A 353 15.32 10.53 5.16
CA LEU A 353 16.57 9.82 4.88
C LEU A 353 16.81 9.66 3.39
N ARG A 354 15.79 9.34 2.60
CA ARG A 354 15.89 9.22 1.14
C ARG A 354 16.29 10.55 0.50
N ALA A 355 15.58 11.64 0.81
CA ALA A 355 15.93 12.97 0.34
C ALA A 355 17.35 13.40 0.76
N LYS A 356 17.86 12.95 1.92
CA LYS A 356 19.26 13.17 2.33
C LYS A 356 20.25 12.33 1.52
N ILE A 357 19.91 11.08 1.19
CA ILE A 357 20.74 10.21 0.31
C ILE A 357 20.80 10.81 -1.09
N ASP A 358 19.65 11.09 -1.70
CA ASP A 358 19.56 11.62 -3.07
C ASP A 358 20.30 12.98 -3.18
N ALA A 359 20.22 13.84 -2.13
CA ALA A 359 20.97 15.09 -2.05
C ALA A 359 22.49 14.92 -1.78
N LEU A 360 22.91 13.83 -1.13
CA LEU A 360 24.33 13.48 -0.98
C LEU A 360 24.89 12.92 -2.29
N GLU A 361 24.15 12.06 -2.98
CA GLU A 361 24.52 11.51 -4.28
C GLU A 361 24.65 12.62 -5.33
N ALA A 362 23.67 13.53 -5.41
CA ALA A 362 23.75 14.70 -6.29
C ALA A 362 24.97 15.60 -6.01
N ARG A 363 25.39 15.75 -4.74
CA ARG A 363 26.60 16.49 -4.36
C ARG A 363 27.89 15.76 -4.73
N VAL A 364 27.92 14.45 -4.59
CA VAL A 364 29.07 13.62 -5.01
C VAL A 364 29.22 13.62 -6.53
N SER A 365 28.13 13.49 -7.28
CA SER A 365 28.13 13.56 -8.76
C SER A 365 28.46 14.96 -9.32
N ALA A 366 28.37 16.02 -8.52
CA ALA A 366 28.79 17.36 -8.92
C ALA A 366 30.31 17.58 -8.85
N VAL A 367 31.09 16.64 -8.30
CA VAL A 367 32.56 16.67 -8.30
C VAL A 367 33.07 16.24 -9.68
N SER A 368 33.08 17.19 -10.63
CA SER A 368 33.54 16.93 -12.00
C SER A 368 35.03 16.58 -12.06
N LEU A 369 35.33 15.51 -12.81
CA LEU A 369 36.66 14.90 -12.94
C LEU A 369 37.60 15.73 -13.84
N HIS A 370 38.08 16.89 -13.37
CA HIS A 370 39.00 17.76 -14.14
C HIS A 370 40.28 18.24 -13.44
N ASP A 371 40.46 17.97 -12.14
CA ASP A 371 41.76 18.16 -11.45
C ASP A 371 42.62 16.89 -11.55
N GLU A 372 43.05 16.49 -12.76
CA GLU A 372 44.19 15.55 -12.85
C GLU A 372 45.46 16.23 -12.30
N VAL A 373 46.32 15.48 -11.61
CA VAL A 373 47.58 16.04 -11.10
C VAL A 373 48.51 16.40 -12.26
N THR A 374 48.66 17.71 -12.50
CA THR A 374 49.38 18.35 -13.61
C THR A 374 50.91 18.21 -13.58
N ALA A 375 51.45 17.32 -12.73
CA ALA A 375 52.88 17.06 -12.65
C ALA A 375 53.41 16.42 -13.95
N PRO A 376 54.44 16.99 -14.61
CA PRO A 376 55.03 16.46 -15.85
C PRO A 376 55.48 15.01 -15.72
N LEU A 377 55.32 14.23 -16.79
CA LEU A 377 55.55 12.79 -16.77
C LEU A 377 56.99 12.42 -16.39
N GLU A 378 58.00 13.20 -16.79
CA GLU A 378 59.39 12.98 -16.40
C GLU A 378 59.67 13.21 -14.90
N SER A 379 58.85 14.02 -14.21
CA SER A 379 58.95 14.24 -12.76
C SER A 379 58.26 13.13 -11.95
N ARG A 380 57.28 12.44 -12.56
CA ARG A 380 56.40 11.47 -11.90
C ARG A 380 57.19 10.25 -11.43
N ALA A 381 57.18 9.99 -10.13
CA ALA A 381 57.83 8.85 -9.51
C ALA A 381 56.89 7.65 -9.37
N TRP A 382 55.61 7.90 -9.07
CA TRP A 382 54.56 6.89 -8.97
C TRP A 382 53.15 7.52 -9.11
N SER A 383 52.13 6.73 -9.44
CA SER A 383 50.72 7.14 -9.48
C SER A 383 49.80 5.93 -9.20
N LEU A 384 48.65 6.19 -8.58
CA LEU A 384 47.66 5.18 -8.18
C LEU A 384 47.11 4.36 -9.34
N TRP A 385 46.62 5.02 -10.40
CA TRP A 385 45.81 4.36 -11.42
C TRP A 385 46.56 3.31 -12.26
N PRO A 386 47.83 3.50 -12.66
CA PRO A 386 48.65 2.45 -13.27
C PRO A 386 48.84 1.18 -12.41
N THR A 387 48.82 1.29 -11.08
CA THR A 387 48.90 0.14 -10.16
C THR A 387 47.54 -0.56 -9.96
N VAL A 388 46.42 0.13 -10.20
CA VAL A 388 45.07 -0.49 -10.21
C VAL A 388 44.81 -1.25 -11.52
N GLY A 389 45.32 -0.73 -12.65
CA GLY A 389 45.09 -1.29 -13.98
C GLY A 389 43.73 -0.92 -14.56
N GLU A 390 43.20 -1.74 -15.48
CA GLU A 390 42.00 -1.43 -16.27
C GLU A 390 40.68 -1.97 -15.67
N LEU A 391 40.75 -2.88 -14.70
CA LEU A 391 39.60 -3.55 -14.10
C LEU A 391 39.32 -3.06 -12.68
N ASN A 392 38.06 -3.14 -12.25
CA ASN A 392 37.70 -2.90 -10.86
C ASN A 392 38.35 -3.97 -9.96
N LEU A 393 39.11 -3.54 -8.96
CA LEU A 393 39.71 -4.40 -7.94
C LEU A 393 38.91 -4.32 -6.64
N GLY A 394 38.77 -5.44 -5.94
CA GLY A 394 38.18 -5.45 -4.60
C GLY A 394 38.62 -6.66 -3.78
N TYR A 395 39.08 -6.42 -2.54
CA TYR A 395 39.54 -7.48 -1.63
C TYR A 395 39.50 -7.06 -0.15
N ARG A 396 39.63 -8.04 0.74
CA ARG A 396 39.76 -7.82 2.19
C ARG A 396 41.15 -7.31 2.53
N LEU A 397 41.23 -6.37 3.48
CA LEU A 397 42.49 -5.86 4.01
C LEU A 397 42.84 -6.52 5.35
N GLY A 398 44.14 -6.59 5.64
CA GLY A 398 44.68 -6.85 6.97
C GLY A 398 45.37 -5.61 7.52
N ALA A 399 45.36 -5.45 8.85
CA ALA A 399 46.16 -4.41 9.50
C ALA A 399 47.66 -4.68 9.27
N GLY A 400 48.42 -3.65 8.92
CA GLY A 400 49.83 -3.76 8.57
C GLY A 400 50.12 -4.59 7.29
N THR A 401 49.09 -4.96 6.53
CA THR A 401 49.23 -5.78 5.32
C THR A 401 49.30 -4.87 4.08
N PRO A 402 50.35 -4.97 3.25
CA PRO A 402 50.47 -4.16 2.05
C PRO A 402 49.37 -4.44 1.00
N PHE A 403 48.95 -3.40 0.29
CA PHE A 403 48.03 -3.48 -0.86
C PHE A 403 48.40 -2.46 -1.94
N LEU A 404 47.99 -2.70 -3.20
CA LEU A 404 48.30 -1.85 -4.36
C LEU A 404 49.77 -1.37 -4.37
N ASP A 405 50.70 -2.34 -4.32
CA ASP A 405 52.17 -2.23 -4.25
C ASP A 405 52.80 -1.45 -3.09
N ARG A 406 52.14 -0.39 -2.60
CA ARG A 406 52.73 0.65 -1.75
C ARG A 406 51.84 1.12 -0.61
N PHE A 407 50.55 0.79 -0.58
CA PHE A 407 49.69 1.16 0.54
C PHE A 407 49.75 0.14 1.66
N GLU A 408 49.43 0.60 2.87
CA GLU A 408 49.24 -0.22 4.06
C GLU A 408 48.09 0.39 4.87
N LEU A 409 47.23 -0.46 5.44
CA LEU A 409 46.22 -0.01 6.41
C LEU A 409 46.79 -0.25 7.81
N SER A 410 47.29 0.81 8.43
CA SER A 410 48.00 0.75 9.70
C SER A 410 47.01 1.03 10.83
N LEU A 411 46.75 -0.01 11.63
CA LEU A 411 45.70 -0.09 12.66
C LEU A 411 46.15 -1.13 13.71
N ALA A 412 45.57 -1.11 14.91
CA ALA A 412 46.01 -1.98 16.02
C ALA A 412 45.95 -3.50 15.74
N GLU A 413 44.95 -3.99 15.00
CA GLU A 413 44.76 -5.41 14.69
C GLU A 413 43.85 -5.63 13.46
N THR A 414 43.96 -6.78 12.80
CA THR A 414 43.09 -7.17 11.68
C THR A 414 41.71 -7.58 12.18
N ARG A 415 40.65 -7.01 11.58
CA ARG A 415 39.25 -7.31 11.94
C ARG A 415 38.37 -7.61 10.70
N PRO A 416 37.23 -8.30 10.85
CA PRO A 416 36.24 -8.45 9.78
C PRO A 416 35.74 -7.09 9.27
N GLY A 417 35.39 -7.02 7.99
CA GLY A 417 34.83 -5.82 7.36
C GLY A 417 35.85 -4.76 6.93
N LEU A 418 37.15 -4.95 7.17
CA LEU A 418 38.20 -4.17 6.51
C LEU A 418 38.25 -4.54 5.02
N LEU A 419 37.84 -3.61 4.15
CA LEU A 419 37.66 -3.83 2.71
C LEU A 419 38.28 -2.69 1.90
N MET A 420 38.79 -3.03 0.70
CA MET A 420 39.15 -2.05 -0.32
C MET A 420 38.41 -2.36 -1.62
N HIS A 421 37.96 -1.31 -2.31
CA HIS A 421 37.52 -1.36 -3.71
C HIS A 421 38.14 -0.20 -4.48
N ALA A 422 38.66 -0.46 -5.68
CA ALA A 422 39.19 0.56 -6.58
C ALA A 422 38.59 0.36 -7.98
N SER A 423 37.93 1.40 -8.50
CA SER A 423 37.50 1.45 -9.90
C SER A 423 38.34 2.48 -10.67
N PRO A 424 39.08 2.06 -11.72
CA PRO A 424 39.81 2.98 -12.59
C PRO A 424 38.86 3.79 -13.50
N VAL A 425 37.70 3.23 -13.85
CA VAL A 425 36.66 3.89 -14.65
C VAL A 425 36.02 5.05 -13.89
N GLU A 426 35.71 4.86 -12.61
CA GLU A 426 35.20 5.93 -11.74
C GLU A 426 36.30 6.87 -11.23
N ARG A 427 37.58 6.55 -11.49
CA ARG A 427 38.77 7.14 -10.82
C ARG A 427 38.56 7.20 -9.29
N ARG A 428 38.13 6.10 -8.67
CA ARG A 428 37.69 6.07 -7.26
C ARG A 428 38.21 4.84 -6.50
N MET A 429 39.06 5.07 -5.50
CA MET A 429 39.48 4.08 -4.51
C MET A 429 38.79 4.35 -3.17
N VAL A 430 38.18 3.32 -2.57
CA VAL A 430 37.50 3.37 -1.28
C VAL A 430 38.12 2.32 -0.35
N VAL A 431 38.52 2.75 0.84
CA VAL A 431 38.89 1.86 1.96
C VAL A 431 37.83 1.98 3.04
N GLN A 432 37.11 0.89 3.31
CA GLN A 432 36.09 0.80 4.36
C GLN A 432 36.68 0.21 5.65
N ILE A 433 36.41 0.91 6.75
CA ILE A 433 36.94 0.61 8.09
C ILE A 433 35.75 0.66 9.07
N PRO A 434 35.20 -0.49 9.52
CA PRO A 434 34.01 -0.51 10.38
C PRO A 434 34.19 0.24 11.71
N GLN A 435 35.41 0.25 12.26
CA GLN A 435 35.77 1.10 13.39
C GLN A 435 37.25 1.49 13.32
N THR A 436 37.57 2.78 13.45
CA THR A 436 38.97 3.29 13.37
C THR A 436 39.75 3.19 14.68
N LEU A 437 39.09 2.90 15.81
CA LEU A 437 39.70 2.72 17.13
C LEU A 437 40.55 3.93 17.58
N ASP A 438 41.53 3.71 18.46
CA ASP A 438 42.37 4.78 19.01
C ASP A 438 43.38 5.33 18.00
N TRP A 439 43.69 4.57 16.94
CA TRP A 439 44.43 5.05 15.77
C TRP A 439 44.14 4.18 14.53
N ALA A 440 44.05 4.85 13.38
CA ALA A 440 44.03 4.24 12.06
C ALA A 440 44.72 5.20 11.07
N ALA A 441 45.51 4.68 10.14
CA ALA A 441 46.10 5.46 9.06
C ALA A 441 46.08 4.67 7.75
N VAL A 442 45.82 5.37 6.63
CA VAL A 442 46.19 4.87 5.30
C VAL A 442 47.59 5.39 5.01
N GLU A 443 48.56 4.49 4.92
CA GLU A 443 49.97 4.85 4.70
C GLU A 443 50.40 4.49 3.29
N LEU A 444 51.18 5.37 2.63
CA LEU A 444 51.78 5.17 1.32
C LEU A 444 53.30 5.13 1.45
N SER A 445 53.92 4.01 1.07
CA SER A 445 55.38 3.82 1.08
C SER A 445 56.06 4.68 0.00
N LEU A 446 56.86 5.65 0.45
CA LEU A 446 57.68 6.53 -0.40
C LEU A 446 59.06 5.92 -0.71
N ALA A 447 59.37 4.74 -0.14
CA ALA A 447 60.65 4.07 -0.29
C ALA A 447 61.02 3.82 -1.76
N GLY A 448 62.23 4.25 -2.15
CA GLY A 448 62.76 4.08 -3.51
C GLY A 448 62.20 5.01 -4.58
N LEU A 449 61.33 5.98 -4.24
CA LEU A 449 60.78 6.91 -5.24
C LEU A 449 61.73 8.07 -5.58
N ALA A 450 62.42 8.62 -4.57
CA ALA A 450 63.44 9.67 -4.72
C ALA A 450 64.82 9.07 -5.05
N ARG A 451 65.60 9.78 -5.86
CA ARG A 451 67.06 9.54 -5.99
C ARG A 451 67.82 10.27 -4.87
N ARG A 452 69.11 9.96 -4.73
CA ARG A 452 69.99 10.55 -3.71
C ARG A 452 70.11 12.08 -3.90
N GLY A 453 69.43 12.84 -3.04
CA GLY A 453 69.45 14.31 -3.04
C GLY A 453 68.16 14.97 -3.53
N GLU A 454 67.21 14.20 -4.08
CA GLU A 454 65.88 14.67 -4.46
C GLU A 454 64.90 14.61 -3.27
N GLY A 455 63.92 15.53 -3.26
CA GLY A 455 62.72 15.43 -2.44
C GLY A 455 61.57 14.73 -3.16
N LEU A 456 60.42 14.67 -2.50
CA LEU A 456 59.16 14.19 -3.09
C LEU A 456 58.02 15.15 -2.78
N ARG A 457 57.23 15.48 -3.81
CA ARG A 457 55.89 16.04 -3.69
C ARG A 457 54.88 14.90 -3.83
N CYS A 458 53.98 14.79 -2.86
CA CYS A 458 52.83 13.89 -2.90
C CYS A 458 51.56 14.74 -3.06
N GLU A 459 50.79 14.48 -4.10
CA GLU A 459 49.51 15.13 -4.36
C GLU A 459 48.41 14.06 -4.28
N VAL A 460 47.42 14.30 -3.41
CA VAL A 460 46.35 13.35 -3.07
C VAL A 460 45.01 14.08 -3.17
N ILE A 461 44.01 13.49 -3.82
CA ILE A 461 42.65 14.05 -3.90
C ILE A 461 41.71 13.13 -3.12
N VAL A 462 41.11 13.64 -2.03
CA VAL A 462 40.23 12.86 -1.14
C VAL A 462 38.83 13.47 -1.06
N SER A 463 37.81 12.65 -0.77
CA SER A 463 36.48 13.17 -0.38
C SER A 463 35.81 12.31 0.70
N HIS A 464 34.80 12.87 1.36
CA HIS A 464 33.92 12.13 2.27
C HIS A 464 32.51 12.75 2.28
N PRO A 465 31.41 11.96 2.23
CA PRO A 465 30.04 12.50 2.17
C PRO A 465 29.70 13.41 3.37
N GLN A 466 30.21 13.08 4.56
CA GLN A 466 30.01 13.87 5.78
C GLN A 466 31.16 14.87 6.06
N GLY A 467 32.23 14.85 5.26
CA GLY A 467 33.48 15.55 5.57
C GLY A 467 34.23 14.88 6.73
N PHE A 468 35.47 15.32 6.99
CA PHE A 468 36.25 14.89 8.16
C PHE A 468 37.49 15.78 8.38
N LEU A 469 37.93 15.88 9.63
CA LEU A 469 39.27 16.35 9.99
C LEU A 469 40.24 15.16 9.97
N PHE A 470 41.46 15.36 9.47
CA PHE A 470 42.50 14.32 9.44
C PHE A 470 43.89 14.95 9.44
N GLU A 471 44.90 14.15 9.75
CA GLU A 471 46.30 14.59 9.73
C GLU A 471 47.08 13.88 8.63
N THR A 472 47.98 14.61 7.96
CA THR A 472 49.03 14.00 7.13
C THR A 472 50.38 14.18 7.77
N ALA A 473 51.18 13.13 7.81
CA ALA A 473 52.51 13.14 8.39
C ALA A 473 53.53 12.37 7.53
N LEU A 474 54.81 12.57 7.82
CA LEU A 474 55.88 11.64 7.47
C LEU A 474 56.02 10.63 8.62
N SER A 475 55.72 9.36 8.37
CA SER A 475 56.06 8.28 9.31
C SER A 475 57.57 8.06 9.32
N VAL A 476 58.19 8.27 10.48
CA VAL A 476 59.62 8.08 10.72
C VAL A 476 59.84 7.00 11.78
N TRP A 477 60.72 6.04 11.49
CA TRP A 477 61.21 5.07 12.47
C TRP A 477 62.56 5.54 13.01
N HIS A 478 62.56 5.98 14.26
CA HIS A 478 63.78 6.30 15.00
C HIS A 478 64.37 5.05 15.63
N LYS A 479 65.70 5.03 15.80
CA LYS A 479 66.43 4.09 16.66
C LYS A 479 67.12 4.89 17.75
N ASP A 480 66.90 4.54 19.01
CA ASP A 480 67.61 5.18 20.13
C ASP A 480 69.07 4.69 20.24
N LEU A 481 69.84 5.29 21.16
CA LEU A 481 71.25 4.96 21.39
C LEU A 481 71.49 3.52 21.87
N ILE A 482 70.44 2.77 22.24
CA ILE A 482 70.49 1.35 22.63
C ILE A 482 69.73 0.45 21.63
N GLY A 483 69.46 0.97 20.42
CA GLY A 483 68.92 0.22 19.28
C GLY A 483 67.41 -0.04 19.30
N ARG A 484 66.66 0.50 20.27
CA ARG A 484 65.20 0.34 20.32
C ARG A 484 64.57 1.18 19.22
N ARG A 485 63.66 0.57 18.45
CA ARG A 485 62.85 1.30 17.45
C ARG A 485 61.67 2.00 18.12
N SER A 486 61.50 3.28 17.84
CA SER A 486 60.29 4.05 18.14
C SER A 486 59.71 4.63 16.85
N HIS A 487 58.38 4.59 16.72
CA HIS A 487 57.65 5.19 15.62
C HIS A 487 57.26 6.62 15.99
N ALA A 488 57.38 7.56 15.05
CA ALA A 488 56.99 8.94 15.22
C ALA A 488 56.41 9.51 13.93
N PHE A 489 55.43 10.39 14.07
CA PHE A 489 54.89 11.20 12.98
C PHE A 489 55.56 12.57 13.00
N GLU A 490 56.42 12.85 12.03
CA GLU A 490 57.03 14.16 11.79
C GLU A 490 56.28 14.92 10.69
N GLU A 491 56.47 16.24 10.60
CA GLU A 491 55.84 17.08 9.56
C GLU A 491 54.30 16.97 9.52
N ASN A 492 53.67 16.90 10.71
CA ASN A 492 52.22 16.82 10.86
C ASN A 492 51.52 18.06 10.30
N HIS A 493 50.44 17.86 9.55
CA HIS A 493 49.58 18.92 9.04
C HIS A 493 48.12 18.49 9.13
N VAL A 494 47.28 19.33 9.77
CA VAL A 494 45.84 19.09 9.93
C VAL A 494 45.10 19.58 8.70
N HIS A 495 44.18 18.77 8.18
CA HIS A 495 43.35 19.05 7.02
C HIS A 495 41.87 18.95 7.36
N SER A 496 41.04 19.62 6.57
CA SER A 496 39.57 19.57 6.69
C SER A 496 38.95 19.24 5.35
N CYS A 497 38.57 17.98 5.14
CA CYS A 497 37.79 17.57 3.98
C CYS A 497 36.35 18.10 4.11
N PRO A 498 35.86 18.96 3.20
CA PRO A 498 34.51 19.53 3.29
C PRO A 498 33.43 18.45 3.02
N PRO A 499 32.25 18.54 3.66
CA PRO A 499 31.18 17.56 3.45
C PRO A 499 30.70 17.48 1.98
N GLY A 500 30.86 16.30 1.37
CA GLY A 500 30.47 16.05 -0.01
C GLY A 500 31.32 16.79 -1.06
N GLY A 501 32.44 17.39 -0.67
CA GLY A 501 33.41 18.00 -1.60
C GLY A 501 34.72 17.23 -1.64
N ALA A 502 35.50 17.42 -2.69
CA ALA A 502 36.88 16.95 -2.76
C ALA A 502 37.85 17.96 -2.14
N LEU A 503 38.95 17.46 -1.58
CA LEU A 503 40.09 18.23 -1.12
C LEU A 503 41.35 17.69 -1.82
N LYS A 504 42.04 18.56 -2.56
CA LYS A 504 43.41 18.29 -3.03
C LYS A 504 44.40 18.67 -1.93
N ILE A 505 45.23 17.70 -1.56
CA ILE A 505 46.28 17.79 -0.54
C ILE A 505 47.63 17.77 -1.26
N THR A 506 48.53 18.70 -0.92
CA THR A 506 49.93 18.67 -1.37
C THR A 506 50.84 18.57 -0.15
N ARG A 507 51.68 17.53 -0.07
CA ARG A 507 52.74 17.39 0.94
C ARG A 507 54.10 17.28 0.26
N GLU A 508 55.05 18.05 0.74
CA GLU A 508 56.43 18.05 0.23
C GLU A 508 57.38 17.58 1.32
N PHE A 509 58.28 16.66 0.96
CA PHE A 509 59.29 16.11 1.83
C PHE A 509 60.65 16.27 1.16
N SER A 510 61.51 17.11 1.73
CA SER A 510 62.87 17.32 1.24
C SER A 510 63.72 16.04 1.37
N ALA A 511 64.78 15.95 0.58
CA ALA A 511 65.78 14.90 0.68
C ALA A 511 66.29 14.67 2.12
N ARG A 512 66.39 15.75 2.92
CA ARG A 512 66.83 15.68 4.32
C ARG A 512 65.78 15.08 5.26
N GLN A 513 64.48 15.32 5.01
CA GLN A 513 63.39 14.69 5.78
C GLN A 513 63.27 13.21 5.40
N LEU A 514 63.28 12.89 4.10
CA LEU A 514 63.22 11.50 3.62
C LEU A 514 64.40 10.66 4.13
N ALA A 515 65.61 11.23 4.17
CA ALA A 515 66.82 10.55 4.67
C ALA A 515 66.85 10.31 6.20
N LYS A 516 65.92 10.87 6.99
CA LYS A 516 65.76 10.51 8.42
C LYS A 516 65.13 9.13 8.60
N ALA A 517 64.26 8.71 7.68
CA ALA A 517 63.44 7.52 7.84
C ALA A 517 64.07 6.31 7.16
N GLU A 518 64.19 5.20 7.89
CA GLU A 518 64.58 3.90 7.33
C GLU A 518 63.55 3.39 6.31
N THR A 519 62.27 3.73 6.51
CA THR A 519 61.14 3.46 5.62
C THR A 519 60.18 4.66 5.59
N PRO A 520 60.43 5.69 4.76
CA PRO A 520 59.55 6.86 4.70
C PRO A 520 58.17 6.48 4.14
N LYS A 521 57.11 6.85 4.85
CA LYS A 521 55.73 6.77 4.35
C LYS A 521 55.03 8.11 4.51
N LEU A 522 54.18 8.47 3.55
CA LEU A 522 53.12 9.46 3.75
C LEU A 522 51.99 8.77 4.51
N SER A 523 51.71 9.21 5.73
CA SER A 523 50.65 8.65 6.58
C SER A 523 49.47 9.59 6.62
N ILE A 524 48.28 9.11 6.23
CA ILE A 524 47.01 9.83 6.31
C ILE A 524 46.25 9.28 7.53
N ALA A 525 46.42 9.94 8.68
CA ALA A 525 45.84 9.52 9.95
C ALA A 525 44.36 9.92 10.04
N LEU A 526 43.50 8.93 10.23
CA LEU A 526 42.05 9.03 10.15
C LEU A 526 41.43 9.42 11.51
N PRO A 527 40.17 9.90 11.54
CA PRO A 527 39.48 10.24 12.79
C PRO A 527 39.44 9.06 13.75
N ARG A 528 39.74 9.28 15.03
CA ARG A 528 39.69 8.24 16.07
C ARG A 528 38.24 7.87 16.42
N GLN A 529 38.01 6.59 16.73
CA GLN A 529 36.75 6.01 17.20
C GLN A 529 35.53 6.25 16.27
N ALA A 530 35.77 6.57 14.99
CA ALA A 530 34.74 6.66 13.97
C ALA A 530 34.21 5.26 13.61
N GLN A 531 32.91 5.18 13.35
CA GLN A 531 32.19 3.96 12.94
C GLN A 531 31.88 4.01 11.44
N ASP A 532 31.88 2.86 10.76
CA ASP A 532 31.59 2.69 9.33
C ASP A 532 32.35 3.66 8.39
N PHE A 533 33.56 4.04 8.79
CA PHE A 533 34.35 5.08 8.13
C PHE A 533 34.81 4.64 6.74
N ARG A 534 34.77 5.56 5.77
CA ARG A 534 35.17 5.32 4.37
C ARG A 534 36.15 6.39 3.90
N PHE A 535 37.42 6.00 3.76
CA PHE A 535 38.41 6.85 3.10
C PHE A 535 38.22 6.73 1.58
N THR A 536 37.88 7.83 0.91
CA THR A 536 37.76 7.89 -0.56
C THR A 536 38.90 8.72 -1.16
N CYS A 537 39.61 8.14 -2.12
CA CYS A 537 40.70 8.77 -2.87
C CYS A 537 40.39 8.73 -4.37
N HIS A 538 40.53 9.88 -5.05
CA HIS A 538 40.21 10.06 -6.48
C HIS A 538 41.46 10.12 -7.36
N ASP A 539 42.56 10.65 -6.84
CA ASP A 539 43.88 10.49 -7.46
C ASP A 539 44.97 10.53 -6.39
N LEU A 540 46.09 9.87 -6.67
CA LEU A 540 47.32 10.00 -5.91
C LEU A 540 48.51 9.92 -6.86
N VAL A 541 49.31 10.99 -6.89
CA VAL A 541 50.55 11.08 -7.66
C VAL A 541 51.70 11.50 -6.74
N VAL A 542 52.85 10.85 -6.93
CA VAL A 542 54.09 11.21 -6.25
C VAL A 542 55.12 11.60 -7.31
N SER A 543 55.75 12.76 -7.16
CA SER A 543 56.71 13.35 -8.09
C SER A 543 57.99 13.79 -7.37
N ARG A 544 59.11 13.79 -8.09
CA ARG A 544 60.41 14.27 -7.59
C ARG A 544 60.47 15.80 -7.62
N ILE A 545 61.14 16.39 -6.62
CA ILE A 545 61.38 17.84 -6.48
C ILE A 545 62.81 18.12 -5.99
#